data_AF-A0A4Y2M0M4-F1
#
_entry.id   AF-A0A4Y2M0M4-F1
#
_cell.length_a   1.000
_cell.length_b   1.000
_cell.length_c   1.000
_cell.angle_alpha   90.00
_cell.angle_beta   90.00
_cell.angle_gamma   90.00
#
_symmetry.space_group_name_H-M   'P 1'
#
loop_
_entity.id
_entity.type
_entity.pdbx_description
1 polymer ?
#
loop_
_entity_poly.entity_id
_entity_poly.type
_entity_poly.pdbx_seq_one_letter_code
_entity_poly.pdbx_strand_id
1 'polypeptide(L)'
;MLFQHDGAPAHFSNYLNATFGVRWIGRGGPVPWPPLSPDLWSLDYFWGRLKSLVHATPFDSDEDLVARISVGAIRVREIPGIFENVRQ
;
A
#
# COMPACT_ATOMS: atom_id res chain seq x y z
N MET A 1 -14.21 3.42 -7.07
CA MET A 1 -12.80 3.06 -6.85
C MET A 1 -11.96 4.33 -6.94
N LEU A 2 -11.35 4.74 -5.83
CA LEU A 2 -10.40 5.85 -5.75
C LEU A 2 -8.98 5.27 -5.60
N PHE A 3 -7.98 5.88 -6.23
CA PHE A 3 -6.57 5.50 -6.08
C PHE A 3 -5.90 6.36 -5.01
N GLN A 4 -5.26 5.77 -4.00
CA GLN A 4 -4.64 6.53 -2.90
C GLN A 4 -3.10 6.52 -3.01
N HIS A 5 -2.48 7.69 -2.87
CA HIS A 5 -1.02 7.89 -2.86
C HIS A 5 -0.57 8.63 -1.58
N ASP A 6 0.63 8.30 -1.05
CA ASP A 6 1.21 8.91 0.16
C ASP A 6 1.54 10.41 0.10
N GLY A 7 1.53 11.02 -1.10
CA GLY A 7 1.90 12.41 -1.28
C GLY A 7 3.38 12.73 -1.02
N ALA A 8 4.27 11.73 -1.08
CA ALA A 8 5.72 11.96 -0.98
C ALA A 8 6.22 12.88 -2.11
N PRO A 9 7.28 13.70 -1.90
CA PRO A 9 7.71 14.70 -2.87
C PRO A 9 8.07 14.18 -4.27
N ALA A 10 8.55 12.94 -4.40
CA ALA A 10 8.79 12.37 -5.74
C ALA A 10 7.49 12.08 -6.52
N HIS A 11 6.33 12.17 -5.87
CA HIS A 11 5.05 11.64 -6.33
C HIS A 11 3.92 12.67 -6.46
N PHE A 12 4.21 13.97 -6.35
CA PHE A 12 3.28 15.01 -6.81
C PHE A 12 3.46 15.17 -8.33
N SER A 13 2.64 14.54 -9.16
CA SER A 13 2.76 14.80 -10.60
C SER A 13 1.44 14.78 -11.33
N ASN A 14 1.39 15.57 -12.40
CA ASN A 14 0.30 15.61 -13.38
C ASN A 14 -0.04 14.23 -13.95
N TYR A 15 0.86 13.24 -13.80
CA TYR A 15 0.61 11.85 -14.13
C TYR A 15 -0.64 11.32 -13.42
N LEU A 16 -0.82 11.55 -12.11
CA LEU A 16 -1.98 11.02 -11.39
C LEU A 16 -3.29 11.60 -11.92
N ASN A 17 -3.30 12.88 -12.28
CA ASN A 17 -4.45 13.51 -12.96
C ASN A 17 -4.65 12.95 -14.38
N ALA A 18 -3.58 12.72 -15.15
CA ALA A 18 -3.68 12.16 -16.50
C ALA A 18 -4.15 10.70 -16.51
N THR A 19 -3.73 9.90 -15.52
CA THR A 19 -3.99 8.46 -15.44
C THR A 19 -5.30 8.15 -14.71
N PHE A 20 -5.59 8.86 -13.62
CA PHE A 20 -6.73 8.56 -12.74
C PHE A 20 -7.81 9.66 -12.75
N GLY A 21 -7.56 10.81 -13.40
CA GLY A 21 -8.51 11.92 -13.46
C GLY A 21 -8.82 12.46 -12.07
N VAL A 22 -10.11 12.59 -11.75
CA VAL A 22 -10.59 13.03 -10.43
C VAL A 22 -10.65 11.90 -9.39
N ARG A 23 -10.23 10.67 -9.75
CA ARG A 23 -10.42 9.47 -8.92
C ARG A 23 -9.16 9.08 -8.15
N TRP A 24 -8.49 10.05 -7.52
CA TRP A 24 -7.36 9.75 -6.64
C TRP A 24 -7.29 10.67 -5.42
N ILE A 25 -6.68 10.12 -4.37
CA ILE A 25 -6.50 10.72 -3.04
C ILE A 25 -5.00 10.92 -2.84
N GLY A 26 -4.60 12.13 -2.45
CA GLY A 26 -3.20 12.43 -2.16
C GLY A 26 -2.91 13.92 -2.12
N ARG A 27 -1.65 14.26 -1.87
CA ARG A 27 -1.22 15.66 -1.74
C ARG A 27 -1.41 16.41 -3.07
N GLY A 28 -2.20 17.49 -3.05
CA GLY A 28 -2.50 18.29 -4.24
C GLY A 28 -3.48 17.63 -5.21
N GLY A 29 -4.12 16.53 -4.81
CA GLY A 29 -5.11 15.82 -5.62
C GLY A 29 -6.55 16.30 -5.44
N PRO A 30 -7.49 15.77 -6.25
CA PRO A 30 -8.91 16.07 -6.19
C PRO A 30 -9.53 15.81 -4.81
N VAL A 31 -9.05 14.78 -4.12
CA VAL A 31 -9.40 14.48 -2.74
C VAL A 31 -8.17 14.73 -1.87
N PRO A 32 -8.12 15.83 -1.09
CA PRO A 32 -6.96 16.16 -0.28
C PRO A 32 -6.82 15.15 0.86
N TRP A 33 -5.58 14.71 1.09
CA TRP A 33 -5.23 13.83 2.19
C TRP A 33 -4.35 14.57 3.22
N PRO A 34 -4.60 14.41 4.53
CA PRO A 34 -3.78 15.06 5.54
C PRO A 34 -2.34 14.52 5.53
N PRO A 35 -1.34 15.38 5.74
CA PRO A 35 0.05 14.94 5.88
C PRO A 35 0.22 14.07 7.14
N LEU A 36 1.05 13.01 7.03
CA LEU A 36 1.48 12.15 8.15
C LEU A 36 0.35 11.33 8.82
N SER A 37 -0.48 10.64 8.04
CA SER A 37 -1.45 9.66 8.57
C SER A 37 -1.12 8.21 8.19
N PRO A 38 0.01 7.64 8.69
CA PRO A 38 0.39 6.24 8.41
C PRO A 38 -0.67 5.24 8.95
N ASP A 39 -1.36 5.59 10.03
CA ASP A 39 -2.36 4.74 10.70
C ASP A 39 -3.63 4.52 9.86
N LEU A 40 -3.84 5.36 8.84
CA LEU A 40 -5.02 5.30 7.97
C LEU A 40 -4.73 4.58 6.65
N TRP A 41 -3.51 4.08 6.43
CA TRP A 41 -3.18 3.42 5.18
C TRP A 41 -3.29 1.90 5.28
N SER A 42 -4.24 1.36 4.53
CA SER A 42 -4.37 -0.07 4.27
C SER A 42 -3.07 -0.71 3.78
N LEU A 43 -2.25 0.06 3.04
CA LEU A 43 -0.96 -0.38 2.54
C LEU A 43 0.10 -0.46 3.64
N ASP A 44 0.15 0.50 4.57
CA ASP A 44 1.11 0.47 5.68
C ASP A 44 0.83 -0.72 6.61
N TYR A 45 -0.45 -0.99 6.90
CA TYR A 45 -0.86 -2.17 7.65
C TYR A 45 -0.54 -3.47 6.91
N PHE A 46 -0.88 -3.55 5.62
CA PHE A 46 -0.54 -4.69 4.77
C PHE A 46 0.97 -4.93 4.73
N TRP A 47 1.76 -3.87 4.57
CA TRP A 47 3.21 -3.92 4.47
C TRP A 47 3.86 -4.35 5.78
N GLY A 48 3.38 -3.84 6.92
CA GLY A 48 3.82 -4.28 8.24
C GLY A 48 3.58 -5.77 8.44
N ARG A 49 2.40 -6.28 8.06
CA ARG A 49 2.09 -7.71 8.14
C ARG A 49 2.92 -8.56 7.19
N LEU A 50 3.09 -8.10 5.95
CA LEU A 50 3.87 -8.81 4.93
C LEU A 50 5.33 -8.94 5.36
N LYS A 51 5.94 -7.85 5.84
CA LYS A 51 7.31 -7.87 6.39
C LYS A 51 7.45 -8.88 7.53
N SER A 52 6.49 -8.89 8.45
CA SER A 52 6.50 -9.86 9.56
C SER A 52 6.47 -11.32 9.08
N LEU A 53 5.84 -11.61 7.95
CA LEU A 53 5.80 -12.97 7.37
C LEU A 53 7.07 -13.29 6.60
N VAL A 54 7.55 -12.37 5.77
CA VAL A 54 8.74 -12.57 4.92
C VAL A 54 10.01 -12.76 5.76
N HIS A 55 10.15 -11.98 6.84
CA HIS A 55 11.30 -12.00 7.73
C HIS A 55 11.14 -12.93 8.95
N ALA A 56 10.07 -13.75 8.99
CA ALA A 56 9.85 -14.69 10.09
C ALA A 56 10.98 -15.75 10.19
N THR A 57 11.60 -16.08 9.07
CA THR A 57 12.76 -16.98 8.99
C THR A 57 13.86 -16.35 8.14
N PRO A 58 15.15 -16.67 8.37
CA PRO A 58 16.23 -16.28 7.46
C PRO A 58 15.98 -16.79 6.03
N PHE A 59 16.48 -16.07 5.04
CA PHE A 59 16.52 -16.45 3.63
C PHE A 59 17.91 -16.13 3.09
N ASP A 60 18.39 -16.94 2.15
CA ASP A 60 19.77 -16.88 1.67
C ASP A 60 19.90 -16.44 0.19
N SER A 61 18.78 -16.11 -0.48
CA SER A 61 18.80 -15.59 -1.85
C SER A 61 17.65 -14.63 -2.16
N ASP A 62 17.84 -13.85 -3.22
CA ASP A 62 16.83 -12.94 -3.74
C ASP A 62 15.61 -13.70 -4.30
N GLU A 63 15.81 -14.88 -4.88
CA GLU A 63 14.73 -15.73 -5.38
C GLU A 63 13.83 -16.24 -4.23
N ASP A 64 14.42 -16.65 -3.11
CA ASP A 64 13.67 -17.04 -1.91
C ASP A 64 12.90 -15.85 -1.34
N LEU A 65 13.53 -14.67 -1.30
CA LEU A 65 12.85 -13.43 -0.90
C LEU A 65 11.63 -13.11 -1.79
N VAL A 66 11.78 -13.19 -3.11
CA VAL A 66 10.67 -12.93 -4.06
C VAL A 66 9.55 -13.96 -3.91
N ALA A 67 9.90 -15.25 -3.75
CA ALA A 67 8.92 -16.30 -3.51
C ALA A 67 8.13 -16.05 -2.21
N ARG A 68 8.82 -15.67 -1.13
CA ARG A 68 8.21 -15.36 0.17
C ARG A 68 7.33 -14.13 0.14
N ILE A 69 7.74 -13.07 -0.57
CA ILE A 69 6.90 -11.88 -0.79
C ILE A 69 5.60 -12.30 -1.50
N SER A 70 5.70 -13.13 -2.54
CA SER A 70 4.54 -13.58 -3.31
C SER A 70 3.56 -14.40 -2.46
N VAL A 71 4.08 -15.38 -1.72
CA VAL A 71 3.25 -16.23 -0.82
C VAL A 71 2.69 -15.40 0.35
N GLY A 72 3.52 -14.54 0.95
CA GLY A 72 3.13 -13.66 2.03
C GLY A 72 2.00 -12.73 1.62
N ALA A 73 2.07 -12.13 0.43
CA ALA A 73 1.04 -11.22 -0.07
C ALA A 73 -0.32 -11.91 -0.21
N ILE A 74 -0.34 -13.14 -0.74
CA ILE A 74 -1.57 -13.96 -0.80
C ILE A 74 -2.11 -14.20 0.60
N ARG A 75 -1.24 -14.59 1.54
CA ARG A 75 -1.64 -14.89 2.91
C ARG A 75 -2.21 -13.69 3.65
N VAL A 76 -1.64 -12.50 3.46
CA VAL A 76 -2.18 -11.26 4.04
C VAL A 76 -3.54 -10.93 3.41
N ARG A 77 -3.68 -11.07 2.09
CA ARG A 77 -4.95 -10.82 1.39
C ARG A 77 -6.08 -11.73 1.85
N GLU A 78 -5.77 -12.96 2.25
CA GLU A 78 -6.75 -13.94 2.74
C GLU A 78 -7.15 -13.76 4.20
N ILE A 79 -6.53 -12.84 4.95
CA ILE A 79 -6.92 -12.55 6.34
C ILE A 79 -8.33 -11.94 6.32
N PRO A 80 -9.33 -12.57 6.95
CA PRO A 80 -10.68 -12.02 7.01
C PRO A 80 -10.68 -10.63 7.65
N GLY A 81 -11.41 -9.70 7.04
CA GLY A 81 -11.55 -8.34 7.53
C GLY A 81 -10.30 -7.45 7.46
N ILE A 82 -9.22 -7.90 6.82
CA ILE A 82 -7.97 -7.11 6.73
C ILE A 82 -8.16 -5.74 6.07
N PHE A 83 -9.17 -5.60 5.21
CA PHE A 83 -9.51 -4.33 4.55
C PHE A 83 -10.92 -3.81 4.88
N GLU A 84 -11.61 -4.36 5.89
CA GLU A 84 -12.99 -3.95 6.23
C GLU A 84 -13.08 -2.49 6.73
N ASN A 85 -11.99 -1.97 7.32
CA ASN A 85 -11.92 -0.57 7.77
C ASN A 85 -11.39 0.41 6.70
N VAL A 86 -11.12 -0.07 5.50
CA VAL A 86 -10.65 0.76 4.38
C VAL A 86 -11.88 1.35 3.72
N ARG A 87 -12.14 2.63 3.97
CA ARG A 87 -13.28 3.34 3.37
C ARG A 87 -13.18 3.26 1.83
N GLN A 88 -14.25 2.76 1.20
CA GLN A 88 -14.40 2.72 -0.26
C GLN A 88 -14.68 4.09 -0.87
#